data_AF-A0A3A8WYF8-F1
#
_entry.id   AF-A0A3A8WYF8-F1
#
_cell.length_a   1.000
_cell.length_b   1.000
_cell.length_c   1.000
_cell.angle_alpha   90.00
_cell.angle_beta   90.00
_cell.angle_gamma   90.00
#
_symmetry.space_group_name_H-M   'P 1'
#
loop_
_entity.id
_entity.type
_entity.pdbx_description
1 polymer ?
#
loop_
_entity_poly.entity_id
_entity_poly.type
_entity_poly.pdbx_seq_one_letter_code
_entity_poly.pdbx_strand_id
1 'polypeptide(L)' 'MKRTVTVIVSVFTLAISANLYLTNTNAVKTISATVSEIQPYANQTGYKYKVINGRLYKRLWSYTYNRWEEPYWTLS' A
#
# COMPACT_ATOMS: atom_id res chain seq x y z
N MET A 1 17.17 -1.48 -61.44
CA MET A 1 16.61 -2.64 -60.71
C MET A 1 17.03 -2.75 -59.23
N LYS A 2 18.15 -2.15 -58.77
CA LYS A 2 18.55 -2.24 -57.35
C LYS A 2 17.70 -1.34 -56.41
N ARG A 3 17.25 -0.17 -56.89
CA ARG A 3 16.47 0.81 -56.10
C ARG A 3 15.02 0.40 -55.83
N THR A 4 14.37 -0.28 -56.78
CA THR A 4 12.98 -0.74 -56.64
C THR A 4 12.87 -1.91 -55.66
N VAL A 5 13.87 -2.80 -55.64
CA VAL A 5 13.94 -3.93 -54.68
C VAL A 5 14.13 -3.42 -53.25
N THR A 6 14.94 -2.39 -53.01
CA THR A 6 15.14 -1.80 -51.68
C THR A 6 13.86 -1.16 -51.11
N VAL A 7 13.07 -0.48 -51.95
CA VAL A 7 11.81 0.15 -51.53
C VAL A 7 10.75 -0.90 -51.18
N ILE A 8 10.68 -2.00 -51.93
CA ILE A 8 9.72 -3.08 -51.67
C ILE A 8 10.07 -3.80 -50.35
N VAL A 9 11.37 -4.03 -50.08
CA VAL A 9 11.84 -4.66 -48.84
C VAL A 9 11.58 -3.77 -47.62
N SER A 10 11.72 -2.44 -47.73
CA SER A 10 11.44 -1.52 -46.61
C SER A 10 9.95 -1.36 -46.30
N VAL A 11 9.08 -1.47 -47.31
CA VAL A 11 7.62 -1.41 -47.10
C VAL A 11 7.12 -2.70 -46.46
N PHE A 12 7.72 -3.85 -46.80
CA PHE A 12 7.36 -5.14 -46.22
C PHE A 12 7.77 -5.27 -44.75
N THR A 13 8.90 -4.68 -44.33
CA THR A 13 9.32 -4.69 -42.92
C THR A 13 8.49 -3.75 -42.03
N LEU A 14 7.97 -2.65 -42.56
CA LEU A 14 7.05 -1.76 -41.81
C LEU A 14 5.67 -2.39 -41.58
N ALA A 15 5.17 -3.23 -42.48
CA ALA A 15 3.85 -3.85 -42.35
C ALA A 15 3.80 -4.94 -41.25
N ILE A 16 4.95 -5.56 -40.94
CA ILE A 16 5.05 -6.62 -39.94
C ILE A 16 5.07 -6.05 -38.51
N SER A 17 5.65 -4.87 -38.28
CA SER A 17 5.69 -4.24 -36.95
C SER A 17 4.36 -3.62 -36.51
N ALA A 18 3.44 -3.38 -37.43
CA ALA A 18 2.12 -2.80 -37.13
C ALA A 18 1.13 -3.79 -36.47
N ASN A 19 1.39 -5.10 -36.51
CA ASN A 19 0.46 -6.11 -36.00
C ASN A 19 0.77 -6.60 -34.57
N LEU A 20 1.76 -6.01 -33.89
CA LEU A 20 2.22 -6.49 -32.58
C LEU A 20 1.50 -5.88 -31.36
N TYR A 21 0.42 -5.12 -31.57
CA TYR A 21 -0.34 -4.49 -30.48
C TYR A 21 -1.80 -4.93 -30.38
N LEU A 22 -2.16 -6.12 -30.90
CA LEU A 22 -3.56 -6.54 -30.91
C LEU A 22 -3.85 -7.91 -30.31
N THR A 23 -3.15 -8.34 -29.27
CA THR A 23 -3.66 -9.42 -28.41
C THR A 23 -3.15 -9.23 -26.99
N ASN A 24 -3.93 -8.56 -26.16
CA ASN A 24 -4.12 -8.86 -24.74
C ASN A 24 -4.90 -7.70 -24.14
N THR A 25 -6.21 -7.90 -24.02
CA THR A 25 -7.00 -7.53 -22.84
C THR A 25 -8.47 -7.73 -23.21
N ASN A 26 -8.91 -8.99 -23.17
CA ASN A 26 -10.20 -9.23 -22.51
C ASN A 26 -9.95 -8.95 -21.02
N ALA A 27 -9.72 -7.67 -20.68
CA ALA A 27 -9.83 -7.20 -19.33
C ALA A 27 -11.33 -7.27 -19.05
N VAL A 28 -11.77 -8.46 -18.62
CA VAL A 28 -12.99 -8.61 -17.85
C VAL A 28 -12.90 -7.49 -16.83
N LYS A 29 -13.73 -6.48 -17.01
CA LYS A 29 -13.86 -5.39 -16.07
C LYS A 29 -14.56 -6.01 -14.87
N THR A 30 -13.78 -6.72 -14.05
CA THR A 30 -14.20 -7.11 -12.72
C THR A 30 -14.48 -5.79 -12.05
N ILE A 31 -15.77 -5.48 -11.91
CA ILE A 31 -16.20 -4.45 -10.99
C ILE A 31 -15.79 -5.04 -9.65
N SER A 32 -14.56 -4.75 -9.22
CA SER A 32 -14.19 -4.91 -7.83
C SER A 32 -15.18 -4.03 -7.10
N ALA A 33 -16.21 -4.66 -6.53
CA ALA A 33 -16.94 -4.04 -5.46
C ALA A 33 -15.85 -3.56 -4.51
N THR A 34 -15.69 -2.24 -4.41
CA THR A 34 -14.87 -1.64 -3.37
C THR A 34 -15.57 -2.05 -2.09
N VAL A 35 -15.18 -3.20 -1.55
CA VAL A 35 -15.56 -3.61 -0.22
C VAL A 35 -15.02 -2.48 0.63
N SER A 36 -15.89 -1.59 1.05
CA SER A 36 -15.56 -0.56 2.02
C SER A 36 -15.40 -1.30 3.33
N GLU A 37 -14.23 -1.92 3.49
CA GLU A 37 -13.82 -2.52 4.74
C GLU A 37 -13.67 -1.36 5.72
N ILE A 38 -14.57 -1.29 6.68
CA ILE A 38 -14.42 -0.39 7.81
C ILE A 38 -13.18 -0.89 8.56
N GLN A 39 -12.03 -0.24 8.36
CA GLN A 39 -10.86 -0.50 9.17
C GLN A 39 -11.12 0.07 10.57
N PRO A 40 -11.19 -0.75 11.63
CA PRO A 40 -11.30 -0.23 12.97
C PRO A 40 -10.04 0.58 13.30
N TYR A 41 -10.22 1.76 13.91
CA TYR A 41 -9.09 2.51 14.43
C TYR A 41 -8.37 1.68 15.48
N ALA A 42 -7.06 1.54 15.34
CA ALA A 42 -6.24 0.87 16.33
C ALA A 42 -6.34 1.59 17.68
N ASN A 43 -6.35 0.82 18.77
CA ASN A 43 -6.30 1.39 20.12
C ASN A 43 -5.01 2.21 20.28
N GLN A 44 -5.15 3.44 20.75
CA GLN A 44 -4.05 4.34 21.06
C GLN A 44 -3.72 4.24 22.54
N THR A 45 -2.53 3.72 22.84
CA THR A 45 -2.00 3.61 24.21
C THR A 45 -0.64 4.27 24.32
N GLY A 46 -0.28 4.78 25.49
CA GLY A 46 1.05 5.30 25.75
C GLY A 46 1.40 5.34 27.23
N TYR A 47 2.69 5.40 27.54
CA TYR A 47 3.15 5.47 28.92
C TYR A 47 3.01 6.89 29.48
N LYS A 48 2.45 6.99 30.67
CA LYS A 48 2.58 8.16 31.54
C LYS A 48 3.69 7.90 32.53
N TYR A 49 4.34 8.97 32.98
CA TYR A 49 5.49 8.91 33.88
C TYR A 49 5.23 9.74 35.13
N LYS A 50 5.79 9.32 36.25
CA LYS A 50 5.85 10.11 37.48
C LYS A 50 7.07 9.73 38.32
N VAL A 51 7.51 10.66 39.17
CA VAL A 51 8.61 10.40 40.10
C VAL A 51 8.05 10.11 41.49
N ILE A 52 8.47 9.01 42.10
CA ILE A 52 8.20 8.68 43.51
C ILE A 52 9.53 8.36 44.18
N ASN A 53 9.86 9.05 45.28
CA ASN A 53 11.11 8.84 46.03
C ASN A 53 12.37 8.88 45.15
N GLY A 54 12.44 9.84 44.22
CA GLY A 54 13.57 10.00 43.28
C GLY A 54 13.66 8.95 42.17
N ARG A 55 12.72 8.00 42.10
CA ARG A 55 12.68 6.96 41.07
C ARG A 55 11.59 7.27 40.05
N LEU A 56 11.90 7.06 38.77
CA LEU A 56 10.95 7.21 37.67
C LEU A 56 10.08 5.96 37.54
N TYR A 57 8.77 6.15 37.60
CA TYR A 57 7.79 5.11 37.36
C TYR A 57 7.03 5.40 36.08
N LYS A 58 6.61 4.34 35.39
CA LYS A 58 5.75 4.38 34.22
C LYS A 58 4.46 3.58 34.45
N ARG A 59 3.39 3.98 33.77
CA ARG A 59 2.11 3.23 33.76
C ARG A 59 1.42 3.42 32.42
N LEU A 60 0.89 2.35 31.85
CA LEU A 60 0.23 2.35 30.54
C LEU A 60 -1.16 2.99 30.60
N TRP A 61 -1.38 4.01 29.77
CA TRP A 61 -2.64 4.74 29.61
C TRP A 61 -3.24 4.49 28.24
N SER A 62 -4.53 4.19 28.18
CA SER A 62 -5.30 4.15 26.94
C SER A 62 -5.95 5.49 26.66
N TYR A 63 -5.55 6.11 25.55
CA TYR A 63 -6.19 7.31 25.02
C TYR A 63 -7.52 6.99 24.36
N THR A 64 -7.68 5.77 23.83
CA THR A 64 -8.94 5.31 23.23
C THR A 64 -10.05 5.13 24.28
N TYR A 65 -9.72 4.54 25.44
CA TYR A 65 -10.71 4.23 26.48
C TYR A 65 -10.66 5.17 27.69
N ASN A 66 -9.75 6.15 27.68
CA ASN A 66 -9.53 7.12 28.76
C ASN A 66 -9.34 6.45 30.14
N ARG A 67 -8.53 5.38 30.19
CA ARG A 67 -8.31 4.56 31.39
C ARG A 67 -6.87 4.04 31.49
N TRP A 68 -6.50 3.60 32.69
CA TRP A 68 -5.24 2.86 32.90
C TRP A 68 -5.41 1.41 32.42
N GLU A 69 -4.49 0.94 31.58
CA GLU A 69 -4.45 -0.46 31.12
C GLU A 69 -3.67 -1.36 32.10
N GLU A 70 -2.77 -0.76 32.89
CA GLU A 70 -2.03 -1.44 33.95
C GLU A 70 -2.60 -1.08 35.34
N PRO A 71 -2.63 -2.02 36.30
CA PRO A 71 -3.20 -1.78 37.63
C PRO A 71 -2.32 -0.87 38.52
N TYR A 72 -1.00 -0.91 38.35
CA TYR A 72 -0.05 -0.19 39.20
C TYR A 72 1.03 0.52 38.39
N TRP A 73 1.76 1.41 39.06
CA TRP A 73 2.94 2.06 38.50
C TRP A 73 4.15 1.13 38.61
N THR A 74 4.87 0.95 37.51
CA THR A 74 6.03 0.06 37.44
C THR A 74 7.30 0.90 37.35
N LEU A 75 8.38 0.47 37.99
CA LEU A 75 9.68 1.14 37.88
C LEU A 75 10.12 1.13 36.41
N SER A 76 10.51 2.31 35.88
CA SER A 76 10.79 2.48 34.45
C SER A 76 11.98 1.68 33.96
#